data_AF-A0A317CG57-F1
#
_entry.id   AF-A0A317CG57-F1
#
_cell.length_a   1.000
_cell.length_b   1.000
_cell.length_c   1.000
_cell.angle_alpha   90.00
_cell.angle_beta   90.00
_cell.angle_gamma   90.00
#
_symmetry.space_group_name_H-M   'P 1'
#
loop_
_entity.id
_entity.type
_entity.pdbx_description
1 polymer ?
#
loop_
_entity_poly.entity_id
_entity_poly.type
_entity_poly.pdbx_seq_one_letter_code
_entity_poly.pdbx_strand_id
1 'polypeptide(L)'
;MSTLAIALMCFVLVYIGFLVFASKRHNKSFVLEKINTVNFGSPRQGAKISTVVLSNDEGVKEAGLFVAGFDYVRKHAVDNTETFPLTISDVNGAIAILKQGGPFTLNLGTKNQFSLKVTPSSQLAILTIRNNAILKNTFRIEYDDAKLKELLAAFENLITTDKVDLKLNIAL
;
A
#
# COMPACT_ATOMS: atom_id res chain seq x y z
N MET A 1 -32.69 -32.83 25.76
CA MET A 1 -31.93 -31.57 25.68
C MET A 1 -32.92 -30.42 25.59
N SER A 2 -32.78 -29.37 26.39
CA SER A 2 -33.70 -28.22 26.35
C SER A 2 -33.46 -27.41 25.07
N THR A 3 -34.52 -26.80 24.54
CA THR A 3 -34.47 -25.88 23.38
C THR A 3 -33.44 -24.76 23.55
N LEU A 4 -33.24 -24.31 24.80
CA LEU A 4 -32.21 -23.34 25.18
C LEU A 4 -30.79 -23.85 24.88
N ALA A 5 -30.50 -25.12 25.18
CA ALA A 5 -29.18 -25.71 24.97
C ALA A 5 -28.84 -25.82 23.46
N ILE A 6 -29.84 -26.15 22.64
CA ILE A 6 -29.69 -26.22 21.18
C ILE A 6 -29.44 -24.82 20.60
N ALA A 7 -30.20 -23.81 21.04
CA ALA A 7 -30.02 -22.44 20.60
C ALA A 7 -28.63 -21.88 20.96
N LEU A 8 -28.16 -22.14 22.18
CA LEU A 8 -26.83 -21.73 22.65
C LEU A 8 -25.73 -22.40 21.81
N MET A 9 -25.87 -23.69 21.51
CA MET A 9 -24.91 -24.43 20.70
C MET A 9 -24.83 -23.90 19.28
N CYS A 10 -25.96 -23.57 18.65
CA CYS A 10 -25.99 -22.93 17.33
C CYS A 10 -25.29 -21.56 17.34
N PHE A 11 -25.51 -20.75 18.38
CA PHE A 11 -24.86 -19.43 18.49
C PHE A 11 -23.35 -19.55 18.62
N VAL A 12 -22.86 -20.51 19.42
CA VAL A 12 -21.44 -20.79 19.57
C VAL A 12 -20.82 -21.27 18.25
N LEU A 13 -21.50 -22.16 17.52
CA LEU A 13 -21.00 -22.65 16.23
C LEU A 13 -20.95 -21.56 15.16
N VAL A 14 -21.96 -20.68 15.09
CA VAL A 14 -21.96 -19.52 14.19
C VAL A 14 -20.84 -18.54 14.57
N TYR A 15 -20.62 -18.31 15.86
CA TYR A 15 -19.55 -17.43 16.34
C TYR A 15 -18.17 -18.01 16.03
N ILE A 16 -17.94 -19.30 16.26
CA ILE A 16 -16.69 -19.98 15.89
C ILE A 16 -16.49 -19.94 14.37
N GLY A 17 -17.53 -20.21 13.58
CA GLY A 17 -17.48 -20.11 12.12
C GLY A 17 -17.10 -18.70 11.66
N PHE A 18 -17.66 -17.67 12.28
CA PHE A 18 -17.30 -16.28 12.03
C PHE A 18 -15.85 -15.97 12.43
N LEU A 19 -15.37 -16.46 13.58
CA LEU A 19 -13.99 -16.27 14.02
C LEU A 19 -12.99 -16.94 13.08
N VAL A 20 -13.26 -18.17 12.63
CA VAL A 20 -12.41 -18.90 11.67
C VAL A 20 -12.42 -18.22 10.30
N PHE A 21 -13.59 -17.76 9.84
CA PHE A 21 -13.71 -17.01 8.59
C PHE A 21 -12.99 -15.66 8.65
N ALA A 22 -13.05 -14.98 9.80
CA ALA A 22 -12.36 -13.72 10.02
C ALA A 22 -10.83 -13.91 10.17
N SER A 23 -10.35 -14.99 10.79
CA SER A 23 -8.92 -15.23 10.98
C SER A 23 -8.19 -15.52 9.67
N LYS A 24 -8.85 -16.23 8.73
CA LYS A 24 -8.29 -16.57 7.42
C LYS A 24 -8.06 -15.37 6.48
N ARG A 25 -8.46 -14.16 6.89
CA ARG A 25 -8.32 -12.93 6.09
C ARG A 25 -7.06 -12.12 6.36
N HIS A 26 -6.20 -12.56 7.28
CA HIS A 26 -4.94 -11.88 7.55
C HIS A 26 -3.77 -12.62 6.90
N ASN A 27 -3.74 -12.66 5.56
CA ASN A 27 -2.47 -12.91 4.85
C ASN A 27 -1.58 -11.70 5.16
N LYS A 28 -0.65 -11.86 6.09
CA LYS A 28 0.23 -10.77 6.52
C LYS A 28 1.48 -10.80 5.64
N SER A 29 1.53 -9.94 4.63
CA SER A 29 2.78 -9.70 3.93
C SER A 29 3.72 -8.89 4.83
N PHE A 30 4.97 -9.33 4.98
CA PHE A 30 6.01 -8.62 5.72
C PHE A 30 7.12 -8.14 4.78
N VAL A 31 7.75 -7.02 5.13
CA VAL A 31 8.83 -6.43 4.32
C VAL A 31 10.09 -7.26 4.52
N LEU A 32 10.55 -7.94 3.46
CA LEU A 32 11.85 -8.60 3.44
C LEU A 32 12.96 -7.60 3.16
N GLU A 33 12.77 -6.77 2.15
CA GLU A 33 13.80 -5.89 1.65
C GLU A 33 13.20 -4.60 1.10
N LYS A 34 13.94 -3.52 1.30
CA LYS A 34 13.63 -2.21 0.74
C LYS A 34 14.52 -1.94 -0.45
N ILE A 35 13.92 -1.69 -1.61
CA ILE A 35 14.64 -1.46 -2.87
C ILE A 35 15.01 0.01 -2.96
N ASN A 36 14.01 0.90 -2.98
CA ASN A 36 14.22 2.34 -3.01
C ASN A 36 13.27 3.04 -2.03
N THR A 37 13.66 4.23 -1.56
CA THR A 37 12.82 5.13 -0.76
C THR A 37 12.84 6.52 -1.33
N VAL A 38 11.67 7.12 -1.48
CA VAL A 38 11.48 8.51 -1.87
C VAL A 38 10.79 9.24 -0.72
N ASN A 39 11.36 10.36 -0.31
CA ASN A 39 10.78 11.23 0.72
C ASN A 39 10.12 12.42 0.03
N PHE A 40 8.83 12.60 0.30
CA PHE A 40 8.03 13.74 -0.13
C PHE A 40 7.73 14.67 1.05
N GLY A 41 7.54 15.95 0.76
CA GLY A 41 7.24 16.98 1.74
C GLY A 41 8.45 17.49 2.52
N SER A 42 8.16 18.12 3.65
CA SER A 42 9.13 18.72 4.57
C SER A 42 9.36 17.83 5.80
N PRO A 43 10.36 18.12 6.65
CA PRO A 43 10.56 17.39 7.90
C PRO A 43 9.36 17.42 8.86
N ARG A 44 8.46 18.40 8.72
CA ARG A 44 7.28 18.58 9.59
C ARG A 44 6.00 17.99 9.02
N GLN A 45 5.93 17.79 7.71
CA GLN A 45 4.77 17.19 7.06
C GLN A 45 5.22 16.57 5.75
N GLY A 46 5.00 15.27 5.60
CA GLY A 46 5.53 14.56 4.47
C GLY A 46 5.07 13.11 4.40
N ALA A 47 5.65 12.40 3.44
CA ALA A 47 5.44 10.98 3.29
C ALA A 47 6.72 10.31 2.78
N LYS A 48 6.97 9.10 3.26
CA LYS A 48 7.99 8.20 2.72
C LYS A 48 7.30 7.13 1.92
N ILE A 49 7.69 6.98 0.67
CA ILE A 49 7.19 5.93 -0.22
C ILE A 49 8.38 5.05 -0.56
N SER A 50 8.29 3.76 -0.27
CA SER A 50 9.36 2.81 -0.59
C SER A 50 8.82 1.67 -1.42
N THR A 51 9.53 1.35 -2.51
CA THR A 51 9.33 0.08 -3.21
C THR A 51 10.06 -1.01 -2.43
N VAL A 52 9.38 -2.14 -2.22
CA VAL A 52 9.84 -3.20 -1.31
C VAL A 52 9.60 -4.57 -1.92
N VAL A 53 10.36 -5.54 -1.46
CA VAL A 53 10.06 -6.96 -1.62
C VAL A 53 9.35 -7.43 -0.37
N LEU A 54 8.16 -7.96 -0.55
CA LEU A 54 7.37 -8.56 0.53
C LEU A 54 7.49 -10.07 0.48
N SER A 55 7.20 -10.70 1.61
CA SER A 55 6.93 -12.13 1.67
C SER A 55 5.59 -12.38 2.33
N ASN A 56 4.80 -13.26 1.75
CA ASN A 56 3.56 -13.73 2.35
C ASN A 56 3.83 -14.85 3.37
N ASP A 57 2.78 -15.31 4.06
CA ASP A 57 2.86 -16.39 5.07
C ASP A 57 3.34 -17.75 4.49
N GLU A 58 3.33 -17.90 3.16
CA GLU A 58 3.80 -19.09 2.43
C GLU A 58 5.25 -18.96 1.97
N GLY A 59 5.94 -17.85 2.27
CA GLY A 59 7.32 -17.59 1.87
C GLY A 59 7.47 -17.14 0.41
N VAL A 60 6.37 -16.89 -0.30
CA VAL A 60 6.38 -16.36 -1.67
C VAL A 60 6.80 -14.89 -1.62
N LYS A 61 7.76 -14.53 -2.48
CA LYS A 61 8.23 -13.15 -2.62
C LYS A 61 7.39 -12.39 -3.64
N GLU A 62 6.95 -11.21 -3.27
CA GLU A 62 6.13 -10.35 -4.14
C GLU A 62 6.62 -8.90 -4.10
N ALA A 63 6.30 -8.13 -5.14
CA ALA A 63 6.55 -6.71 -5.16
C ALA A 63 5.57 -6.00 -4.22
N GLY A 64 6.02 -4.91 -3.59
CA GLY A 64 5.17 -4.16 -2.69
C GLY A 64 5.53 -2.68 -2.59
N LEU A 65 4.64 -1.98 -1.89
CA LEU A 65 4.80 -0.58 -1.52
C LEU A 65 4.71 -0.45 -0.01
N PHE A 66 5.71 0.14 0.61
CA PHE A 66 5.67 0.59 2.00
C PHE A 66 5.48 2.11 2.01
N VAL A 67 4.47 2.61 2.71
CA VAL A 67 4.15 4.03 2.79
C VAL A 67 4.03 4.47 4.24
N ALA A 68 4.74 5.52 4.59
CA ALA A 68 4.67 6.17 5.90
C ALA A 68 4.32 7.64 5.72
N GLY A 69 3.10 8.04 6.08
CA GLY A 69 2.70 9.45 6.14
C GLY A 69 2.94 10.02 7.53
N PHE A 70 3.38 11.27 7.62
CA PHE A 70 3.62 11.96 8.88
C PHE A 70 3.19 13.43 8.81
N ASP A 71 2.60 13.93 9.90
CA ASP A 71 2.20 15.33 10.07
C ASP A 71 2.45 15.74 11.53
N TYR A 72 3.53 16.48 11.75
CA TYR A 72 3.98 16.97 13.06
C TYR A 72 3.34 18.31 13.44
N VAL A 73 2.52 18.92 12.56
CA VAL A 73 1.82 20.19 12.87
C VAL A 73 0.66 19.93 13.83
N ARG A 74 0.04 18.75 13.72
CA ARG A 74 -0.83 18.22 14.78
C ARG A 74 0.11 17.66 15.86
N LYS A 75 -0.04 18.07 17.11
CA LYS A 75 0.78 17.64 18.28
C LYS A 75 0.86 16.12 18.51
N HIS A 76 0.28 15.29 17.65
CA HIS A 76 0.31 13.84 17.66
C HIS A 76 0.92 13.43 16.32
N ALA A 77 2.09 12.81 16.34
CA ALA A 77 2.65 12.18 15.15
C ALA A 77 1.65 11.12 14.69
N VAL A 78 0.88 11.41 13.65
CA VAL A 78 0.08 10.39 12.97
C VAL A 78 1.04 9.68 12.03
N ASP A 79 1.82 8.75 12.58
CA ASP A 79 2.62 7.83 11.79
C ASP A 79 1.66 6.76 11.25
N ASN A 80 1.13 6.99 10.05
CA ASN A 80 0.37 5.96 9.35
C ASN A 80 1.33 5.20 8.45
N THR A 81 1.77 4.04 8.92
CA THR A 81 2.62 3.11 8.18
C THR A 81 1.77 1.98 7.64
N GLU A 82 1.79 1.78 6.34
CA GLU A 82 1.09 0.67 5.70
C GLU A 82 1.94 0.03 4.62
N THR A 83 1.68 -1.26 4.40
CA THR A 83 2.36 -2.07 3.38
C THR A 83 1.32 -2.70 2.47
N PHE A 84 1.53 -2.59 1.16
CA PHE A 84 0.60 -3.09 0.16
C PHE A 84 1.32 -3.98 -0.85
N PRO A 85 0.85 -5.22 -1.09
CA PRO A 85 1.34 -6.00 -2.21
C PRO A 85 0.93 -5.33 -3.53
N LEU A 86 1.82 -5.41 -4.52
CA LEU A 86 1.63 -4.86 -5.85
C LEU A 86 1.65 -6.00 -6.88
N THR A 87 0.71 -5.94 -7.82
CA THR A 87 0.78 -6.77 -9.02
C THR A 87 1.75 -6.17 -10.03
N ILE A 88 2.22 -6.98 -10.99
CA ILE A 88 3.02 -6.46 -12.11
C ILE A 88 2.26 -5.41 -12.93
N SER A 89 0.93 -5.52 -13.01
CA SER A 89 0.07 -4.54 -13.67
C SER A 89 0.10 -3.19 -12.93
N ASP A 90 0.07 -3.20 -11.60
CA ASP A 90 0.19 -2.00 -10.78
C ASP A 90 1.54 -1.29 -11.03
N VAL A 91 2.64 -2.05 -11.04
CA VAL A 91 3.99 -1.50 -11.26
C VAL A 91 4.13 -0.91 -12.66
N ASN A 92 3.73 -1.65 -13.70
CA ASN A 92 3.78 -1.16 -15.08
C ASN A 92 2.87 0.05 -15.29
N GLY A 93 1.66 0.04 -14.70
CA GLY A 93 0.74 1.17 -14.73
C GLY A 93 1.33 2.41 -14.04
N ALA A 94 1.99 2.24 -12.89
CA ALA A 94 2.68 3.31 -12.18
C ALA A 94 3.77 3.96 -13.04
N ILE A 95 4.63 3.13 -13.67
CA ILE A 95 5.69 3.61 -14.55
C ILE A 95 5.11 4.38 -15.74
N ALA A 96 4.07 3.84 -16.38
CA ALA A 96 3.43 4.49 -17.52
C ALA A 96 2.87 5.88 -17.13
N ILE A 97 2.17 5.97 -16.00
CA ILE A 97 1.62 7.24 -15.48
C ILE A 97 2.74 8.23 -15.14
N LEU A 98 3.77 7.79 -14.43
CA LEU A 98 4.87 8.66 -14.01
C LEU A 98 5.69 9.18 -15.19
N LYS A 99 5.84 8.40 -16.27
CA LYS A 99 6.50 8.82 -17.51
C LYS A 99 5.74 9.89 -18.28
N GLN A 100 4.41 9.92 -18.18
CA GLN A 100 3.59 10.94 -18.84
C GLN A 100 3.78 12.34 -18.22
N GLY A 101 4.21 12.42 -16.96
CA GLY A 101 4.30 13.67 -16.21
C GLY A 101 2.95 14.13 -15.64
N GLY A 102 2.96 15.10 -14.73
CA GLY A 102 1.75 15.62 -14.06
C GLY A 102 0.88 16.50 -14.98
N PRO A 103 -0.45 16.62 -14.74
CA PRO A 103 -1.25 16.03 -13.67
C PRO A 103 -1.50 14.53 -13.81
N PHE A 104 -1.55 13.82 -12.68
CA PHE A 104 -1.99 12.42 -12.68
C PHE A 104 -2.63 12.01 -11.35
N THR A 105 -3.28 10.85 -11.37
CA THR A 105 -3.67 10.12 -10.17
C THR A 105 -3.15 8.70 -10.28
N LEU A 106 -2.30 8.31 -9.35
CA LEU A 106 -1.73 6.97 -9.24
C LEU A 106 -2.47 6.22 -8.15
N ASN A 107 -3.14 5.12 -8.48
CA ASN A 107 -3.81 4.25 -7.51
C ASN A 107 -3.12 2.89 -7.52
N LEU A 108 -2.79 2.37 -6.34
CA LEU A 108 -2.04 1.12 -6.19
C LEU A 108 -2.60 0.24 -5.08
N GLY A 109 -2.29 -1.05 -5.18
CA GLY A 109 -2.67 -2.07 -4.22
C GLY A 109 -4.13 -2.51 -4.38
N THR A 110 -4.47 -3.62 -3.72
CA THR A 110 -5.81 -4.19 -3.81
C THR A 110 -6.87 -3.19 -3.34
N LYS A 111 -7.85 -2.84 -4.18
CA LYS A 111 -8.92 -1.87 -3.87
C LYS A 111 -8.47 -0.40 -3.68
N ASN A 112 -7.38 0.00 -4.33
CA ASN A 112 -6.86 1.38 -4.29
C ASN A 112 -6.52 1.80 -2.85
N GLN A 113 -5.78 0.95 -2.15
CA GLN A 113 -5.31 1.22 -0.78
C GLN A 113 -4.36 2.42 -0.73
N PHE A 114 -3.60 2.63 -1.80
CA PHE A 114 -2.76 3.80 -1.97
C PHE A 114 -3.28 4.67 -3.12
N SER A 115 -3.28 5.99 -2.91
CA SER A 115 -3.51 6.94 -3.99
C SER A 115 -2.60 8.15 -3.87
N LEU A 116 -1.93 8.53 -4.95
CA LEU A 116 -1.13 9.74 -5.07
C LEU A 116 -1.69 10.59 -6.21
N LYS A 117 -2.26 11.74 -5.86
CA LYS A 117 -2.78 12.70 -6.83
C LYS A 117 -1.85 13.90 -6.92
N VAL A 118 -1.28 14.13 -8.09
CA VAL A 118 -0.41 15.26 -8.40
C VAL A 118 -1.16 16.28 -9.23
N THR A 119 -1.20 17.53 -8.76
CA THR A 119 -1.86 18.65 -9.46
C THR A 119 -0.84 19.72 -9.85
N PRO A 120 -0.83 20.19 -11.11
CA PRO A 120 0.21 21.08 -11.65
C PRO A 120 0.20 22.48 -11.05
N SER A 121 -0.90 22.92 -10.41
CA SER A 121 -1.08 24.31 -10.02
C SER A 121 -0.45 24.71 -8.68
N SER A 122 0.05 23.76 -7.88
CA SER A 122 0.43 24.08 -6.50
C SER A 122 1.70 23.43 -5.96
N GLN A 123 2.42 22.60 -6.72
CA GLN A 123 3.51 21.76 -6.19
C GLN A 123 3.10 20.93 -4.94
N LEU A 124 1.79 20.72 -4.80
CA LEU A 124 1.21 19.89 -3.75
C LEU A 124 0.64 18.64 -4.40
N ALA A 125 0.93 17.52 -3.76
CA ALA A 125 0.31 16.24 -4.03
C ALA A 125 -0.55 15.85 -2.84
N ILE A 126 -1.64 15.13 -3.15
CA ILE A 126 -2.51 14.54 -2.14
C ILE A 126 -2.20 13.06 -2.11
N LEU A 127 -1.63 12.62 -1.00
CA LEU A 127 -1.40 11.21 -0.71
C LEU A 127 -2.53 10.69 0.16
N THR A 128 -3.10 9.56 -0.23
CA THR A 128 -4.13 8.86 0.51
C THR A 128 -3.66 7.46 0.83
N ILE A 129 -3.84 7.06 2.09
CA ILE A 129 -3.65 5.70 2.57
C ILE A 129 -5.00 5.22 3.11
N ARG A 130 -5.51 4.13 2.56
CA ARG A 130 -6.77 3.51 2.95
C ARG A 130 -6.46 2.17 3.60
N ASN A 131 -6.50 2.15 4.93
CA ASN A 131 -6.22 0.96 5.73
C ASN A 131 -7.40 -0.05 5.63
N ASN A 132 -8.64 0.45 5.52
CA ASN A 132 -9.83 -0.36 5.22
C ASN A 132 -10.93 0.48 4.54
N ALA A 133 -12.11 -0.10 4.31
CA ALA A 133 -13.21 0.60 3.63
C ALA A 133 -13.70 1.89 4.33
N ILE A 134 -13.43 2.05 5.63
CA ILE A 134 -13.97 3.10 6.50
C ILE A 134 -12.88 4.10 6.92
N LEU A 135 -11.65 3.63 7.14
CA LEU A 135 -10.51 4.42 7.59
C LEU A 135 -9.64 4.84 6.40
N LYS A 136 -9.62 6.15 6.15
CA LYS A 136 -8.82 6.81 5.12
C LYS A 136 -8.00 7.94 5.75
N ASN A 137 -6.69 7.88 5.60
CA ASN A 137 -5.78 8.94 5.99
C ASN A 137 -5.32 9.70 4.75
N THR A 138 -5.34 11.02 4.80
CA THR A 138 -4.99 11.88 3.67
C THR A 138 -3.95 12.90 4.11
N PHE A 139 -2.85 12.97 3.37
CA PHE A 139 -1.72 13.86 3.60
C PHE A 139 -1.59 14.80 2.42
N ARG A 140 -1.41 16.09 2.70
CA ARG A 140 -0.98 17.06 1.70
C ARG A 140 0.53 17.16 1.81
N ILE A 141 1.21 16.84 0.73
CA ILE A 141 2.67 16.77 0.69
C ILE A 141 3.17 17.67 -0.43
N GLU A 142 4.21 18.43 -0.15
CA GLU A 142 4.95 19.13 -1.20
C GLU A 142 5.73 18.10 -2.02
N TYR A 143 5.83 18.36 -3.32
CA TYR A 143 6.64 17.54 -4.21
C TYR A 143 7.41 18.44 -5.18
N ASP A 144 8.52 17.93 -5.67
CA ASP A 144 9.23 18.48 -6.82
C ASP A 144 9.32 17.42 -7.92
N ASP A 145 9.66 17.84 -9.14
CA ASP A 145 9.76 16.94 -10.29
C ASP A 145 10.91 15.93 -10.12
N ALA A 146 11.94 16.23 -9.31
CA ALA A 146 13.01 15.30 -9.03
C ALA A 146 12.51 14.13 -8.16
N LYS A 147 11.62 14.37 -7.19
CA LYS A 147 10.96 13.32 -6.38
C LYS A 147 10.05 12.44 -7.21
N LEU A 148 9.38 12.99 -8.21
CA LEU A 148 8.61 12.17 -9.15
C LEU A 148 9.51 11.30 -10.03
N LYS A 149 10.67 11.80 -10.46
CA LYS A 149 11.68 11.02 -11.18
C LYS A 149 12.32 9.95 -10.29
N GLU A 150 12.63 10.27 -9.03
CA GLU A 150 13.10 9.29 -8.04
C GLU A 150 12.05 8.18 -7.84
N LEU A 151 10.76 8.53 -7.78
CA LEU A 151 9.68 7.56 -7.65
C LEU A 151 9.55 6.68 -8.89
N LEU A 152 9.66 7.26 -10.09
CA LEU A 152 9.71 6.51 -11.33
C LEU A 152 10.87 5.50 -11.31
N ALA A 153 12.07 5.95 -11.00
CA ALA A 153 13.25 5.08 -10.91
C ALA A 153 13.07 3.98 -9.86
N ALA A 154 12.42 4.27 -8.73
CA ALA A 154 12.11 3.28 -7.71
C ALA A 154 11.18 2.16 -8.21
N PHE A 155 10.20 2.48 -9.06
CA PHE A 155 9.35 1.46 -9.70
C PHE A 155 10.09 0.71 -10.82
N GLU A 156 10.90 1.38 -11.63
CA GLU A 156 11.72 0.72 -12.67
C GLU A 156 12.70 -0.29 -12.04
N ASN A 157 13.34 0.08 -10.93
CA ASN A 157 14.23 -0.81 -10.16
C ASN A 157 13.49 -2.03 -9.58
N LEU A 158 12.19 -1.87 -9.28
CA LEU A 158 11.38 -2.98 -8.77
C LEU A 158 11.12 -4.04 -9.85
N ILE A 159 11.10 -3.68 -11.14
CA ILE A 159 10.96 -4.64 -12.25
C ILE A 159 12.29 -5.32 -12.58
N THR A 160 13.38 -4.57 -12.50
CA THR A 160 14.71 -5.08 -12.87
C THR A 160 15.35 -5.92 -11.77
N THR A 161 14.81 -5.90 -10.55
CA THR A 161 15.29 -6.76 -9.47
C THR A 161 15.02 -8.23 -9.78
N ASP A 162 16.05 -9.06 -9.61
CA ASP A 162 16.00 -10.53 -9.66
C ASP A 162 15.34 -11.15 -8.42
N LYS A 163 15.02 -10.32 -7.43
CA LYS A 163 14.54 -10.73 -6.11
C LYS A 163 13.05 -11.05 -6.06
N VAL A 164 12.31 -10.66 -7.09
CA VAL A 164 10.89 -10.95 -7.24
C VAL A 164 10.70 -11.63 -8.58
N ASP A 165 10.04 -12.79 -8.60
CA ASP A 165 9.63 -13.45 -9.84
C ASP A 165 8.47 -12.70 -10.51
N LEU A 166 8.72 -11.45 -10.93
CA LEU A 166 7.78 -10.64 -11.70
C LEU A 166 7.62 -11.15 -13.14
N LYS A 167 8.44 -12.13 -13.56
CA LYS A 167 8.44 -12.71 -14.91
C LYS A 167 7.35 -13.77 -15.13
N LEU A 168 6.63 -14.21 -14.09
CA LEU A 168 5.76 -15.40 -14.16
C LEU A 168 4.24 -15.13 -14.07
N ASN A 169 3.80 -13.91 -14.34
CA ASN A 169 2.37 -13.58 -14.50
C ASN A 169 2.05 -12.99 -15.89
N ILE A 170 2.71 -13.49 -16.93
CA ILE A 170 2.12 -13.51 -18.28
C ILE A 170 1.29 -14.79 -18.33
N ALA A 171 0.13 -14.77 -17.67
CA ALA A 171 -0.83 -15.85 -17.85
C ALA A 171 -1.45 -15.71 -19.25
N LEU A 172 -1.26 -16.78 -20.02
CA LEU A 172 -1.94 -17.14 -21.27
C LEU A 172 -3.45 -16.86 -21.24
#